data_AF-A0A3B9K8Y3-F1
#
_entry.id   AF-A0A3B9K8Y3-F1
#
_cell.length_a   1.000
_cell.length_b   1.000
_cell.length_c   1.000
_cell.angle_alpha   90.00
_cell.angle_beta   90.00
_cell.angle_gamma   90.00
#
_symmetry.space_group_name_H-M   'P 1'
#
loop_
_entity.id
_entity.type
_entity.pdbx_description
1 polymer ?
#
loop_
_entity_poly.entity_id
_entity_poly.type
_entity_poly.pdbx_seq_one_letter_code
_entity_poly.pdbx_strand_id
1 'polypeptide(L)'
;AAAKAEVDVDENTGALDEANVMNAVLYIVVAVGAGTIVAKILGTFITLPGYIGAMIVGATVRNVQEARGVKVPMAEMGAIGNVCLSLFLGLAMINLKLWQLVALALPMIVILLIQTVIMFFYARFIVFNMMGRDYDAAVLASGFCGFGMGATPNAMANMQAITNNYGPAPVAFMIVPLVGSLFIDFFNAAIITAFANFL
;
A
#
# COMPACT_ATOMS: atom_id res chain seq x y z
N ALA A 1 -19.38 35.58 6.75
CA ALA A 1 -18.47 35.18 7.84
C ALA A 1 -17.71 33.95 7.37
N ALA A 2 -16.44 34.12 6.98
CA ALA A 2 -15.58 33.02 6.57
C ALA A 2 -15.07 32.34 7.84
N ALA A 3 -15.56 31.14 8.13
CA ALA A 3 -15.00 30.29 9.18
C ALA A 3 -13.60 29.88 8.72
N LYS A 4 -12.56 30.42 9.38
CA LYS A 4 -11.21 29.88 9.30
C LYS A 4 -11.29 28.43 9.77
N ALA A 5 -10.99 27.49 8.88
CA ALA A 5 -10.61 26.16 9.28
C ALA A 5 -9.25 26.31 9.99
N GLU A 6 -9.28 26.36 11.32
CA GLU A 6 -8.09 26.10 12.11
C GLU A 6 -7.75 24.63 11.88
N VAL A 7 -6.71 24.43 11.07
CA VAL A 7 -6.02 23.15 10.98
C VAL A 7 -5.36 22.97 12.34
N ASP A 8 -5.94 22.12 13.17
CA ASP A 8 -5.34 21.70 14.42
C ASP A 8 -4.08 20.90 14.07
N VAL A 9 -2.93 21.56 14.18
CA VAL A 9 -1.63 20.95 13.92
C VAL A 9 -1.34 20.06 15.13
N ASP A 10 -1.51 18.76 14.95
CA ASP A 10 -1.13 17.76 15.94
C ASP A 10 0.30 18.02 16.40
N GLU A 11 0.46 18.22 17.71
CA GLU A 11 1.69 18.56 18.43
C GLU A 11 2.82 17.53 18.24
N ASN A 12 2.55 16.39 17.59
CA ASN A 12 3.53 15.38 17.20
C ASN A 12 4.01 15.47 15.74
N THR A 13 3.61 16.50 14.97
CA THR A 13 4.26 16.83 13.70
C THR A 13 5.56 17.61 13.97
N GLY A 14 6.48 16.99 14.72
CA GLY A 14 7.83 17.51 14.88
C GLY A 14 8.44 17.70 13.50
N ALA A 15 9.08 18.84 13.26
CA ALA A 15 9.86 19.09 12.06
C ALA A 15 10.73 17.85 11.76
N LEU A 16 10.66 17.35 10.53
CA LEU A 16 11.46 16.20 10.11
C LEU A 16 12.92 16.49 10.42
N ASP A 17 13.52 15.67 11.27
CA ASP A 17 14.90 15.84 11.67
C ASP A 17 15.82 15.18 10.63
N GLU A 18 16.73 15.96 10.06
CA GLU A 18 17.70 15.47 9.06
C GLU A 18 18.51 14.28 9.60
N ALA A 19 18.83 14.25 10.90
CA ALA A 19 19.54 13.13 11.52
C ALA A 19 18.69 11.84 11.54
N ASN A 20 17.37 11.98 11.74
CA ASN A 20 16.45 10.86 11.76
C ASN A 20 16.12 10.35 10.35
N VAL A 21 16.16 11.21 9.32
CA VAL A 21 15.99 10.79 7.92
C VAL A 21 17.08 9.80 7.52
N MET A 22 18.34 10.06 7.85
CA MET A 22 19.44 9.12 7.58
C MET A 22 19.19 7.77 8.28
N ASN A 23 18.82 7.80 9.56
CA ASN A 23 18.50 6.58 10.31
C ASN A 23 17.32 5.82 9.69
N ALA A 24 16.26 6.52 9.28
CA ALA A 24 15.10 5.93 8.61
C ALA A 24 15.49 5.23 7.30
N VAL A 25 16.30 5.87 6.46
CA VAL A 25 16.84 5.25 5.24
C VAL A 25 17.67 4.02 5.56
N LEU A 26 18.57 4.08 6.56
CA LEU A 26 19.39 2.95 6.95
C LEU A 26 18.55 1.75 7.40
N TYR A 27 17.53 1.97 8.22
CA TYR A 27 16.59 0.91 8.62
C TYR A 27 15.87 0.29 7.42
N ILE A 28 15.39 1.11 6.47
CA ILE A 28 14.73 0.62 5.25
C ILE A 28 15.69 -0.22 4.41
N VAL A 29 16.91 0.27 4.18
CA VAL A 29 17.94 -0.43 3.39
C VAL A 29 18.33 -1.75 4.05
N VAL A 30 18.54 -1.77 5.37
CA VAL A 30 18.84 -3.00 6.12
C VAL A 30 17.67 -3.98 6.03
N ALA A 31 16.43 -3.52 6.22
CA ALA A 31 15.24 -4.36 6.14
C ALA A 31 15.07 -4.99 4.75
N VAL A 32 15.26 -4.22 3.67
CA VAL A 32 15.15 -4.72 2.30
C VAL A 32 16.33 -5.64 1.94
N GLY A 33 17.56 -5.25 2.31
CA GLY A 33 18.77 -6.01 2.00
C GLY A 33 18.80 -7.36 2.70
N ALA A 34 18.65 -7.38 4.03
CA ALA A 34 18.56 -8.63 4.77
C ALA A 34 17.27 -9.40 4.42
N GLY A 35 16.17 -8.68 4.15
CA GLY A 35 14.92 -9.26 3.68
C GLY A 35 15.04 -10.06 2.39
N THR A 36 15.90 -9.63 1.46
CA THR A 36 16.17 -10.35 0.21
C THR A 36 16.86 -11.70 0.48
N ILE A 37 17.76 -11.75 1.46
CA ILE A 37 18.43 -13.00 1.86
C ILE A 37 17.40 -13.94 2.49
N VAL A 38 16.58 -13.43 3.42
CA VAL A 38 15.49 -14.19 4.04
C VAL A 38 14.51 -14.72 3.00
N ALA A 39 14.10 -13.88 2.04
CA ALA A 39 13.19 -14.27 0.97
C ALA A 39 13.77 -15.41 0.10
N LYS A 40 15.07 -15.37 -0.22
CA LYS A 40 15.72 -16.47 -0.97
C LYS A 40 15.72 -17.79 -0.20
N ILE A 41 16.00 -17.75 1.11
CA ILE A 41 15.98 -18.94 1.96
C ILE A 41 14.56 -19.49 2.05
N LEU A 42 13.57 -18.65 2.34
CA LEU A 42 12.16 -19.06 2.43
C LEU A 42 11.62 -19.58 1.09
N GLY A 43 12.05 -18.97 -0.02
CA GLY A 43 11.69 -19.38 -1.38
C GLY A 43 12.14 -20.79 -1.76
N THR A 44 13.05 -21.40 -0.99
CA THR A 44 13.47 -22.81 -1.17
C THR A 44 12.46 -23.78 -0.56
N PHE A 45 11.66 -23.33 0.41
CA PHE A 45 10.68 -24.16 1.12
C PHE A 45 9.24 -23.89 0.66
N ILE A 46 8.89 -22.63 0.40
CA ILE A 46 7.52 -22.18 0.06
C ILE A 46 7.61 -21.07 -1.00
N THR A 47 6.75 -21.11 -2.01
CA THR A 47 6.63 -20.04 -3.01
C THR A 47 5.97 -18.81 -2.38
N LEU A 48 6.80 -17.88 -1.90
CA LEU A 48 6.38 -16.63 -1.29
C LEU A 48 6.87 -15.42 -2.11
N PRO A 49 6.06 -14.35 -2.21
CA PRO A 49 6.49 -13.09 -2.78
C PRO A 49 7.76 -12.56 -2.11
N GLY A 50 8.70 -12.04 -2.93
CA GLY A 50 10.01 -11.61 -2.44
C GLY A 50 9.98 -10.48 -1.41
N TYR A 51 8.94 -9.64 -1.42
CA TYR A 51 8.80 -8.55 -0.46
C TYR A 51 8.41 -9.02 0.96
N ILE A 52 7.89 -10.26 1.12
CA ILE A 52 7.55 -10.83 2.44
C ILE A 52 8.82 -10.94 3.31
N GLY A 53 9.97 -11.29 2.73
CA GLY A 53 11.23 -11.33 3.47
C GLY A 53 11.60 -9.96 4.07
N ALA A 54 11.40 -8.88 3.30
CA ALA A 54 11.62 -7.52 3.79
C ALA A 54 10.63 -7.14 4.91
N MET A 55 9.37 -7.57 4.83
CA MET A 55 8.40 -7.34 5.89
C MET A 55 8.76 -8.09 7.19
N ILE A 56 9.20 -9.35 7.10
CA ILE A 56 9.61 -10.13 8.29
C ILE A 56 10.81 -9.48 8.98
N VAL A 57 11.83 -9.09 8.21
CA VAL A 57 13.01 -8.41 8.77
C VAL A 57 12.61 -7.05 9.35
N GLY A 58 11.81 -6.26 8.63
CA GLY A 58 11.32 -4.97 9.13
C GLY A 58 10.54 -5.09 10.44
N ALA A 59 9.63 -6.06 10.54
CA ALA A 59 8.89 -6.34 11.76
C ALA A 59 9.81 -6.79 12.91
N THR A 60 10.82 -7.62 12.61
CA THR A 60 11.80 -8.08 13.60
C THR A 60 12.65 -6.92 14.12
N VAL A 61 13.17 -6.08 13.21
CA VAL A 61 13.94 -4.88 13.56
C VAL A 61 13.10 -3.95 14.42
N ARG A 62 11.83 -3.70 14.05
CA ARG A 62 10.91 -2.88 14.83
C ARG A 62 10.72 -3.44 16.24
N ASN A 63 10.41 -4.74 16.37
CA ASN A 63 10.20 -5.39 17.67
C ASN A 63 11.46 -5.35 18.56
N VAL A 64 12.64 -5.59 17.98
CA VAL A 64 13.91 -5.54 18.72
C VAL A 64 14.23 -4.13 19.20
N GLN A 65 14.02 -3.11 18.37
CA GLN A 65 14.29 -1.73 18.75
C GLN A 65 13.30 -1.21 19.79
N GLU A 66 12.03 -1.62 19.68
CA GLU A 66 11.01 -1.34 20.70
C GLU A 66 11.35 -2.01 22.03
N ALA A 67 11.79 -3.27 22.02
CA ALA A 67 12.24 -3.98 23.22
C ALA A 67 13.50 -3.34 23.85
N ARG A 68 14.33 -2.64 23.06
CA ARG A 68 15.50 -1.88 23.52
C ARG A 68 15.15 -0.45 23.98
N GLY A 69 13.89 -0.04 23.87
CA GLY A 69 13.45 1.33 24.19
C GLY A 69 13.95 2.40 23.22
N VAL A 70 14.44 2.01 22.04
CA VAL A 70 14.93 2.95 21.01
C VAL A 70 13.75 3.41 20.17
N LYS A 71 13.47 4.71 20.16
CA LYS A 71 12.43 5.29 19.30
C LYS A 71 12.87 5.19 17.83
N VAL A 72 12.11 4.44 17.04
CA VAL A 72 12.31 4.35 15.59
C VAL A 72 11.68 5.58 14.92
N PRO A 73 12.37 6.25 13.97
CA PRO A 73 11.88 7.45 13.29
C PRO A 73 10.75 7.11 12.29
N MET A 74 9.55 6.85 12.81
CA MET A 74 8.39 6.39 12.03
C MET A 74 7.84 7.48 11.11
N ALA A 75 7.90 8.76 11.53
CA ALA A 75 7.43 9.89 10.73
C ALA A 75 8.29 10.06 9.46
N GLU A 76 9.61 9.99 9.62
CA GLU A 76 10.59 10.08 8.54
C GLU A 76 10.50 8.87 7.60
N MET A 77 10.33 7.66 8.14
CA MET A 77 10.05 6.47 7.33
C MET A 77 8.78 6.62 6.50
N GLY A 78 7.71 7.16 7.09
CA GLY A 78 6.46 7.45 6.39
C GLY A 78 6.64 8.47 5.27
N ALA A 79 7.38 9.56 5.53
CA ALA A 79 7.69 10.57 4.54
C ALA A 79 8.50 10.01 3.36
N ILE A 80 9.56 9.23 3.64
CA ILE A 80 10.34 8.53 2.61
C ILE A 80 9.45 7.57 1.82
N GLY A 81 8.59 6.82 2.51
CA GLY A 81 7.63 5.90 1.88
C GLY A 81 6.69 6.58 0.90
N ASN A 82 6.17 7.77 1.25
CA ASN A 82 5.30 8.56 0.37
C ASN A 82 6.05 9.07 -0.87
N VAL A 83 7.31 9.49 -0.71
CA VAL A 83 8.17 9.85 -1.85
C VAL A 83 8.42 8.64 -2.75
N CYS A 84 8.78 7.48 -2.16
CA CYS A 84 8.99 6.25 -2.90
C CYS A 84 7.74 5.77 -3.64
N LEU A 85 6.55 5.89 -3.04
CA LEU A 85 5.28 5.54 -3.69
C LEU A 85 5.01 6.44 -4.90
N SER A 86 5.22 7.75 -4.75
CA SER A 86 5.04 8.72 -5.82
C SER A 86 6.00 8.47 -6.97
N LEU A 87 7.27 8.17 -6.66
CA LEU A 87 8.27 7.76 -7.64
C LEU A 87 7.90 6.44 -8.33
N PHE A 88 7.46 5.43 -7.58
CA PHE A 88 7.01 4.15 -8.12
C PHE A 88 5.86 4.35 -9.12
N LEU A 89 4.85 5.14 -8.76
CA LEU A 89 3.70 5.42 -9.62
C LEU A 89 4.14 6.16 -10.89
N GLY A 90 5.03 7.16 -10.77
CA GLY A 90 5.59 7.88 -11.91
C GLY A 90 6.37 6.96 -12.86
N LEU A 91 7.24 6.11 -12.32
CA LEU A 91 7.99 5.12 -13.10
C LEU A 91 7.07 4.11 -13.79
N ALA A 92 6.00 3.67 -13.13
CA ALA A 92 5.01 2.78 -13.72
C ALA A 92 4.33 3.41 -14.93
N MET A 93 3.99 4.71 -14.86
CA MET A 93 3.35 5.42 -15.99
C MET A 93 4.29 5.59 -17.19
N ILE A 94 5.57 5.87 -16.96
CA ILE A 94 6.57 6.05 -18.04
C ILE A 94 6.80 4.73 -18.81
N ASN A 95 6.70 3.58 -18.14
CA ASN A 95 6.92 2.27 -18.76
C ASN A 95 5.76 1.79 -19.66
N LEU A 96 4.60 2.47 -19.64
CA LEU A 96 3.46 2.08 -20.46
C LEU A 96 3.69 2.42 -21.94
N LYS A 97 3.93 1.39 -22.74
CA LYS A 97 4.03 1.50 -24.20
C LYS A 97 2.63 1.62 -24.83
N LEU A 98 2.00 2.78 -24.66
CA LEU A 98 0.65 3.07 -25.19
C LEU A 98 0.51 2.72 -26.68
N TRP A 99 1.57 2.93 -27.46
CA TRP A 99 1.60 2.60 -28.89
C TRP A 99 1.45 1.10 -29.17
N GLN A 100 1.98 0.22 -28.31
CA GLN A 100 1.83 -1.23 -28.46
C GLN A 100 0.41 -1.71 -28.12
N LEU A 101 -0.34 -0.91 -27.35
CA LEU A 101 -1.73 -1.20 -27.01
C LEU A 101 -2.73 -0.68 -28.04
N VAL A 102 -2.35 0.17 -29.00
CA VAL A 102 -3.29 0.81 -29.95
C VAL A 102 -4.13 -0.23 -30.71
N ALA A 103 -3.53 -1.34 -31.13
CA ALA A 103 -4.24 -2.42 -31.83
C ALA A 103 -5.28 -3.14 -30.95
N LEU A 104 -5.14 -3.05 -29.62
CA LEU A 104 -6.06 -3.62 -28.62
C LEU A 104 -6.78 -2.55 -27.79
N ALA A 105 -6.62 -1.26 -28.12
CA ALA A 105 -7.06 -0.16 -27.26
C ALA A 105 -8.57 -0.13 -27.12
N LEU A 106 -9.30 -0.46 -28.19
CA LEU A 106 -10.76 -0.44 -28.19
C LEU A 106 -11.35 -1.52 -27.26
N PRO A 107 -10.92 -2.80 -27.31
CA PRO A 107 -11.27 -3.79 -26.28
C PRO A 107 -10.91 -3.36 -24.85
N MET A 108 -9.71 -2.79 -24.65
CA MET A 108 -9.24 -2.36 -23.34
C MET A 108 -10.11 -1.25 -22.74
N ILE A 109 -10.49 -0.25 -23.53
CA ILE A 109 -11.35 0.86 -23.08
C ILE A 109 -12.73 0.34 -22.66
N VAL A 110 -13.32 -0.59 -23.43
CA VAL A 110 -14.62 -1.17 -23.09
C VAL A 110 -14.56 -1.93 -21.77
N ILE A 111 -13.53 -2.76 -21.57
CA ILE A 111 -13.33 -3.50 -20.32
C ILE A 111 -13.14 -2.54 -19.15
N LEU A 112 -12.29 -1.53 -19.30
CA LEU A 112 -12.04 -0.54 -18.25
C LEU A 112 -13.30 0.26 -17.88
N LEU A 113 -14.14 0.62 -18.85
CA LEU A 113 -15.41 1.29 -18.59
C LEU A 113 -16.36 0.41 -17.79
N ILE A 114 -16.55 -0.85 -18.23
CA ILE A 114 -17.42 -1.81 -17.53
C ILE A 114 -16.89 -2.05 -16.11
N GLN A 115 -15.58 -2.28 -15.97
CA GLN A 115 -14.93 -2.48 -14.68
C GLN A 115 -15.10 -1.26 -13.78
N THR A 116 -14.96 -0.04 -14.31
CA THR A 116 -15.14 1.21 -13.54
C THR A 116 -16.58 1.32 -13.02
N VAL A 117 -17.57 1.04 -13.87
CA VAL A 117 -18.98 1.09 -13.47
C VAL A 117 -19.28 0.04 -12.39
N ILE A 118 -18.87 -1.21 -12.60
CA ILE A 118 -19.05 -2.29 -11.62
C ILE A 118 -18.36 -1.93 -10.30
N MET A 119 -17.12 -1.43 -10.37
CA MET A 119 -16.35 -1.06 -9.18
C MET A 119 -16.98 0.09 -8.42
N PHE A 120 -17.54 1.08 -9.12
CA PHE A 120 -18.29 2.18 -8.50
C PHE A 120 -19.48 1.64 -7.69
N PHE A 121 -20.30 0.78 -8.28
CA PHE A 121 -21.43 0.16 -7.57
C PHE A 121 -20.95 -0.69 -6.39
N TYR A 122 -19.91 -1.50 -6.58
CA TYR A 122 -19.38 -2.37 -5.54
C TYR A 122 -18.81 -1.58 -4.35
N ALA A 123 -17.96 -0.59 -4.61
CA ALA A 123 -17.39 0.24 -3.55
C ALA A 123 -18.47 1.02 -2.80
N ARG A 124 -19.45 1.59 -3.51
CA ARG A 124 -20.46 2.46 -2.91
C ARG A 124 -21.53 1.71 -2.13
N PHE A 125 -22.02 0.59 -2.65
CA PHE A 125 -23.15 -0.12 -2.04
C PHE A 125 -22.72 -1.25 -1.13
N ILE A 126 -21.63 -1.95 -1.46
CA ILE A 126 -21.16 -3.10 -0.68
C ILE A 126 -20.09 -2.66 0.30
N VAL A 127 -18.93 -2.18 -0.19
CA VAL A 127 -17.78 -1.90 0.69
C VAL A 127 -18.10 -0.82 1.71
N PHE A 128 -18.60 0.33 1.27
CA PHE A 128 -18.93 1.44 2.17
C PHE A 128 -20.01 1.09 3.20
N ASN A 129 -20.99 0.27 2.84
CA ASN A 129 -22.05 -0.13 3.76
C ASN A 129 -21.60 -1.21 4.75
N MET A 130 -20.75 -2.14 4.30
CA MET A 130 -20.21 -3.22 5.14
C MET A 130 -19.15 -2.72 6.13
N MET A 131 -18.43 -1.65 5.80
CA MET A 131 -17.39 -1.05 6.63
C MET A 131 -17.90 -0.09 7.71
N GLY A 132 -19.21 0.13 7.85
CA GLY A 132 -19.77 0.95 8.93
C GLY A 132 -20.12 2.40 8.56
N ARG A 133 -19.93 2.79 7.29
CA ARG A 133 -20.39 4.08 6.72
C ARG A 133 -19.78 5.33 7.37
N ASP A 134 -18.59 5.21 7.94
CA ASP A 134 -17.81 6.29 8.53
C ASP A 134 -16.70 6.79 7.59
N TYR A 135 -15.86 7.69 8.09
CA TYR A 135 -14.73 8.23 7.32
C TYR A 135 -13.72 7.14 6.95
N ASP A 136 -13.40 6.25 7.90
CA ASP A 136 -12.51 5.11 7.62
C ASP A 136 -13.10 4.19 6.56
N ALA A 137 -14.41 3.95 6.56
CA ALA A 137 -15.10 3.22 5.49
C ALA A 137 -14.97 3.90 4.12
N ALA A 138 -14.99 5.24 4.06
CA ALA A 138 -14.78 5.99 2.82
C ALA A 138 -13.33 5.84 2.31
N VAL A 139 -12.34 5.92 3.21
CA VAL A 139 -10.94 5.71 2.86
C VAL A 139 -10.70 4.26 2.44
N LEU A 140 -11.23 3.28 3.17
CA LEU A 140 -11.19 1.85 2.82
C LEU A 140 -11.85 1.58 1.45
N ALA A 141 -13.00 2.19 1.16
CA ALA A 141 -13.65 2.07 -0.14
C ALA A 141 -12.77 2.64 -1.28
N SER A 142 -12.09 3.78 -1.05
CA SER A 142 -11.14 4.34 -2.02
C SER A 142 -9.93 3.44 -2.25
N GLY A 143 -9.43 2.81 -1.17
CA GLY A 143 -8.35 1.83 -1.21
C GLY A 143 -8.77 0.59 -2.00
N PHE A 144 -9.97 0.09 -1.77
CA PHE A 144 -10.57 -0.99 -2.54
C PHE A 144 -10.67 -0.65 -4.04
N CYS A 145 -11.14 0.55 -4.38
CA CYS A 145 -11.17 1.01 -5.78
C CYS A 145 -9.77 1.03 -6.41
N GLY A 146 -8.78 1.55 -5.70
CA GLY A 146 -7.40 1.61 -6.19
C GLY A 146 -6.78 0.23 -6.35
N PHE A 147 -7.02 -0.67 -5.39
CA PHE A 147 -6.57 -2.05 -5.44
C PHE A 147 -7.25 -2.82 -6.58
N GLY A 148 -8.58 -2.78 -6.66
CA GLY A 148 -9.37 -3.54 -7.62
C GLY A 148 -9.23 -3.10 -9.08
N MET A 149 -8.81 -1.86 -9.33
CA MET A 149 -8.48 -1.37 -10.68
C MET A 149 -6.97 -1.41 -10.98
N GLY A 150 -6.15 -1.99 -10.10
CA GLY A 150 -4.71 -2.07 -10.31
C GLY A 150 -4.03 -2.97 -9.30
N ALA A 151 -3.33 -2.34 -8.35
CA ALA A 151 -2.54 -3.03 -7.33
C ALA A 151 -2.48 -2.23 -6.03
N THR A 152 -1.86 -2.79 -4.99
CA THR A 152 -1.57 -2.14 -3.69
C THR A 152 -1.07 -0.69 -3.79
N PRO A 153 -0.10 -0.32 -4.64
CA PRO A 153 0.36 1.07 -4.76
C PRO A 153 -0.74 2.05 -5.19
N ASN A 154 -1.67 1.64 -6.06
CA ASN A 154 -2.81 2.48 -6.46
C ASN A 154 -3.80 2.65 -5.31
N ALA A 155 -4.01 1.60 -4.51
CA ALA A 155 -4.81 1.68 -3.28
C ALA A 155 -4.24 2.72 -2.31
N MET A 156 -2.92 2.66 -2.07
CA MET A 156 -2.23 3.60 -1.19
C MET A 156 -2.29 5.03 -1.71
N ALA A 157 -2.10 5.23 -3.03
CA ALA A 157 -2.20 6.55 -3.64
C ALA A 157 -3.62 7.15 -3.50
N ASN A 158 -4.66 6.35 -3.72
CA ASN A 158 -6.05 6.80 -3.55
C ASN A 158 -6.36 7.17 -2.09
N MET A 159 -5.97 6.31 -1.15
CA MET A 159 -6.17 6.58 0.28
C MET A 159 -5.41 7.83 0.72
N GLN A 160 -4.17 8.01 0.27
CA GLN A 160 -3.38 9.22 0.54
C GLN A 160 -4.02 10.48 -0.03
N ALA A 161 -4.56 10.42 -1.25
CA ALA A 161 -5.26 11.55 -1.85
C ALA A 161 -6.46 12.00 -1.00
N ILE A 162 -7.16 11.09 -0.34
CA ILE A 162 -8.23 11.44 0.60
C ILE A 162 -7.64 11.96 1.92
N THR A 163 -6.72 11.22 2.55
CA THR A 163 -6.23 11.60 3.88
C THR A 163 -5.43 12.90 3.89
N ASN A 164 -4.79 13.27 2.79
CA ASN A 164 -4.10 14.55 2.64
C ASN A 164 -5.07 15.74 2.66
N ASN A 165 -6.33 15.55 2.28
CA ASN A 165 -7.35 16.60 2.22
C ASN A 165 -8.32 16.57 3.42
N TYR A 166 -8.59 15.40 3.99
CA TYR A 166 -9.66 15.18 4.98
C TYR A 166 -9.16 14.66 6.33
N GLY A 167 -7.86 14.43 6.51
CA GLY A 167 -7.25 14.00 7.77
C GLY A 167 -6.82 12.53 7.78
N PRO A 168 -6.01 12.12 8.78
CA PRO A 168 -5.42 10.78 8.82
C PRO A 168 -6.46 9.68 9.07
N ALA A 169 -6.24 8.50 8.47
CA ALA A 169 -7.08 7.30 8.61
C ALA A 169 -6.22 6.06 8.97
N PRO A 170 -5.68 5.99 10.21
CA PRO A 170 -4.68 4.99 10.58
C PRO A 170 -5.20 3.55 10.49
N VAL A 171 -6.49 3.34 10.80
CA VAL A 171 -7.12 2.01 10.70
C VAL A 171 -7.14 1.52 9.26
N ALA A 172 -7.54 2.38 8.32
CA ALA A 172 -7.58 2.04 6.90
C ALA A 172 -6.19 1.69 6.34
N PHE A 173 -5.18 2.48 6.71
CA PHE A 173 -3.79 2.27 6.30
C PHE A 173 -3.13 1.04 6.93
N MET A 174 -3.65 0.53 8.04
CA MET A 174 -3.21 -0.75 8.62
C MET A 174 -3.86 -1.94 7.90
N ILE A 175 -5.16 -1.87 7.63
CA ILE A 175 -5.93 -3.00 7.11
C ILE A 175 -5.62 -3.25 5.63
N VAL A 176 -5.65 -2.22 4.78
CA VAL A 176 -5.58 -2.40 3.32
C VAL A 176 -4.28 -3.03 2.84
N PRO A 177 -3.08 -2.61 3.30
CA PRO A 177 -1.83 -3.26 2.89
C PRO A 177 -1.72 -4.70 3.41
N LEU A 178 -2.19 -4.94 4.64
CA LEU A 178 -2.07 -6.24 5.28
C LEU A 178 -3.00 -7.28 4.62
N VAL A 179 -4.24 -6.91 4.34
CA VAL A 179 -5.18 -7.80 3.64
C VAL A 179 -4.89 -7.85 2.14
N GLY A 180 -4.72 -6.68 1.52
CA GLY A 180 -4.59 -6.53 0.07
C GLY A 180 -3.22 -6.91 -0.49
N SER A 181 -2.15 -6.89 0.29
CA SER A 181 -0.84 -7.36 -0.18
C SER A 181 -0.50 -8.71 0.43
N LEU A 182 -0.44 -8.81 1.76
CA LEU A 182 0.11 -10.01 2.41
C LEU A 182 -0.83 -11.21 2.34
N PHE A 183 -2.09 -11.07 2.77
CA PHE A 183 -3.00 -12.21 2.82
C PHE A 183 -3.40 -12.70 1.44
N ILE A 184 -3.66 -11.79 0.51
CA ILE A 184 -4.05 -12.18 -0.85
C ILE A 184 -3.00 -13.07 -1.51
N ASP A 185 -1.71 -12.87 -1.21
CA ASP A 185 -0.64 -13.65 -1.80
C ASP A 185 -0.60 -15.10 -1.28
N PHE A 186 -0.95 -15.34 -0.01
CA PHE A 186 -1.12 -16.72 0.49
C PHE A 186 -2.29 -17.42 -0.18
N PHE A 187 -3.43 -16.73 -0.33
CA PHE A 187 -4.59 -17.29 -1.03
C PHE A 187 -4.28 -17.53 -2.51
N ASN A 188 -3.60 -16.60 -3.17
CA ASN A 188 -3.24 -16.71 -4.57
C ASN A 188 -2.29 -17.90 -4.80
N ALA A 189 -1.24 -18.03 -3.98
CA ALA A 189 -0.34 -19.18 -4.03
C ALA A 189 -1.09 -20.50 -3.78
N ALA A 190 -1.93 -20.56 -2.75
CA ALA A 190 -2.72 -21.76 -2.44
C ALA A 190 -3.67 -22.15 -3.58
N ILE A 191 -4.39 -21.18 -4.15
CA ILE A 191 -5.32 -21.39 -5.26
C ILE A 191 -4.58 -21.85 -6.52
N ILE A 192 -3.47 -21.19 -6.88
CA ILE A 192 -2.65 -21.59 -8.04
C ILE A 192 -2.12 -23.00 -7.85
N THR A 193 -1.56 -23.33 -6.69
CA THR A 193 -1.06 -24.68 -6.40
C THR A 193 -2.18 -25.71 -6.43
N ALA A 194 -3.37 -25.39 -5.93
CA ALA A 194 -4.53 -26.28 -6.00
C ALA A 194 -4.94 -26.54 -7.45
N PHE A 195 -5.09 -25.50 -8.27
CA PHE A 195 -5.42 -25.66 -9.69
C PHE A 195 -4.33 -26.38 -10.47
N ALA A 196 -3.06 -26.13 -10.18
CA ALA A 196 -1.92 -26.76 -10.85
C ALA A 196 -1.77 -28.26 -10.53
N ASN A 197 -2.26 -28.71 -9.37
CA ASN A 197 -2.27 -30.15 -9.02
C ASN A 197 -3.58 -30.85 -9.41
N PHE A 198 -4.65 -30.10 -9.68
CA PHE A 198 -5.94 -30.65 -10.11
C PHE A 198 -6.03 -30.81 -11.64
N LEU A 199 -5.26 -30.02 -12.39
CA LEU A 199 -5.08 -30.14 -13.84
C LEU A 199 -3.95 -31.13 -14.18
#